data_AF-A0A3D3PV92-F1
#
_entry.id   AF-A0A3D3PV92-F1
#
_cell.length_a   1.000
_cell.length_b   1.000
_cell.length_c   1.000
_cell.angle_alpha   90.00
_cell.angle_beta   90.00
_cell.angle_gamma   90.00
#
_symmetry.space_group_name_H-M   'P 1'
#
loop_
_entity.id
_entity.type
_entity.pdbx_description
1 polymer ?
#
loop_
_entity_poly.entity_id
_entity_poly.type
_entity_poly.pdbx_seq_one_letter_code
_entity_poly.pdbx_strand_id
1 'polypeptide(L)'
;AWLMLGHCAGLRNTQQLGDYVLAHGYVREDHVLDEDLPLWVPIPPLAEVQVALEAAVADVTQFTGYDLKRIMRTGTVASTDNRNWELLPQRTPERRFSQ
;
A
#
# COMPACT_ATOMS: atom_id res chain seq x y z
N ALA A 1 -9.34 -17.05 -3.62
CA ALA A 1 -8.86 -15.65 -3.56
C ALA A 1 -7.34 -15.66 -3.70
N TRP A 2 -6.76 -14.59 -4.25
CA TRP A 2 -5.33 -14.34 -4.24
C TRP A 2 -4.99 -13.21 -3.25
N LEU A 3 -3.76 -13.17 -2.77
CA LEU A 3 -3.26 -12.10 -1.89
C LEU A 3 -1.88 -11.67 -2.38
N MET A 4 -1.63 -10.36 -2.39
CA MET A 4 -0.29 -9.82 -2.59
C MET A 4 0.42 -9.81 -1.24
N LEU A 5 1.50 -10.59 -1.13
CA LEU A 5 2.44 -10.55 -0.02
C LEU A 5 3.83 -10.23 -0.60
N GLY A 6 4.35 -9.05 -0.28
CA GLY A 6 5.58 -8.55 -0.87
C GLY A 6 6.17 -7.40 -0.06
N HIS A 7 7.37 -6.99 -0.46
CA HIS A 7 8.04 -5.84 0.14
C HIS A 7 7.52 -4.53 -0.46
N CYS A 8 7.58 -3.45 0.32
CA CYS A 8 7.29 -2.10 -0.16
C CYS A 8 8.19 -1.08 0.53
N ALA A 9 8.19 0.15 0.02
CA ALA A 9 8.84 1.28 0.66
C ALA A 9 7.83 2.05 1.53
N GLY A 10 8.23 2.41 2.75
CA GLY A 10 7.50 3.36 3.57
C GLY A 10 7.78 4.79 3.10
N LEU A 11 6.73 5.55 2.79
CA LEU A 11 6.84 6.94 2.31
C LEU A 11 6.54 7.98 3.40
N ARG A 12 6.25 7.54 4.64
CA ARG A 12 5.99 8.41 5.78
C ARG A 12 7.11 8.27 6.81
N ASN A 13 7.53 9.40 7.39
CA ASN A 13 8.60 9.45 8.39
C ASN A 13 8.33 8.64 9.67
N THR A 14 7.07 8.29 9.92
CA THR A 14 6.65 7.48 11.07
C THR A 14 6.76 5.98 10.81
N GLN A 15 6.96 5.55 9.56
CA GLN A 15 7.11 4.14 9.22
C GLN A 15 8.53 3.68 9.44
N GLN A 16 8.66 2.45 9.94
CA GLN A 16 9.93 1.78 10.17
C GLN A 16 10.03 0.54 9.28
N LEU A 17 11.27 0.09 9.05
CA LEU A 17 11.51 -1.16 8.34
C LEU A 17 10.90 -2.32 9.14
N GLY A 18 10.06 -3.11 8.48
CA GLY A 18 9.33 -4.23 9.12
C GLY A 18 7.87 -3.91 9.44
N ASP A 19 7.43 -2.66 9.35
CA ASP A 19 6.01 -2.32 9.44
C ASP A 19 5.22 -2.92 8.27
N TYR A 20 3.98 -3.30 8.54
CA TYR A 20 3.01 -3.79 7.57
C TYR A 20 2.21 -2.63 6.96
N VAL A 21 1.85 -2.80 5.69
CA VAL A 21 0.94 -1.89 4.98
C VAL A 21 -0.25 -2.68 4.46
N LEU A 22 -1.46 -2.29 4.88
CA LEU A 22 -2.70 -2.78 4.32
C LEU A 22 -3.23 -1.79 3.29
N ALA A 23 -3.21 -2.18 2.03
CA ALA A 23 -3.72 -1.35 0.96
C ALA A 23 -5.25 -1.21 1.06
N HIS A 24 -5.72 0.02 1.15
CA HIS A 24 -7.14 0.40 1.13
C HIS A 24 -7.51 1.23 -0.11
N GLY A 25 -6.52 1.53 -0.94
CA GLY A 25 -6.65 2.21 -2.22
C GLY A 25 -5.33 2.11 -2.98
N TYR A 26 -5.38 2.41 -4.28
CA TYR A 26 -4.23 2.26 -5.16
C TYR A 26 -4.03 3.51 -6.02
N VAL A 27 -2.81 4.05 -6.03
CA VAL A 27 -2.35 4.95 -7.09
C VAL A 27 -1.72 4.07 -8.16
N ARG A 28 -2.28 4.10 -9.36
CA ARG A 28 -1.82 3.31 -10.49
C ARG A 28 -0.94 4.15 -11.42
N GLU A 29 0.35 3.93 -11.33
CA GLU A 29 1.38 4.39 -12.29
C GLU A 29 2.12 3.19 -12.88
N ASP A 30 1.45 2.04 -12.93
CA ASP A 30 1.94 0.78 -13.47
C ASP A 30 1.71 0.64 -14.97
N HIS A 31 0.78 1.43 -15.52
CA HIS A 31 0.48 1.61 -16.95
C HIS A 31 0.04 0.37 -17.74
N VAL A 32 0.26 -0.83 -17.20
CA VAL A 32 0.08 -2.11 -17.88
C VAL A 32 -1.38 -2.48 -18.17
N LEU A 33 -2.34 -1.93 -17.40
CA LEU A 33 -3.77 -2.21 -17.55
C LEU A 33 -4.58 -0.96 -17.92
N ASP A 34 -3.96 0.13 -18.37
CA ASP A 34 -4.66 1.41 -18.55
C ASP A 34 -5.69 1.37 -19.69
N GLU A 35 -5.48 0.52 -20.70
CA GLU A 35 -6.41 0.35 -21.84
C GLU A 35 -7.66 -0.46 -21.44
N ASP A 36 -7.48 -1.56 -20.70
CA ASP A 36 -8.56 -2.45 -20.29
C ASP A 36 -9.29 -1.96 -19.02
N LEU A 37 -8.56 -1.30 -18.12
CA LEU A 37 -9.07 -0.74 -16.88
C LEU A 37 -8.55 0.69 -16.71
N PRO A 38 -9.27 1.70 -17.25
CA PRO A 38 -8.87 3.10 -17.18
C PRO A 38 -8.66 3.60 -15.75
N LEU A 39 -7.75 4.56 -15.56
CA LEU A 39 -7.35 5.11 -14.25
C LEU A 39 -8.49 5.77 -13.45
N TRP A 40 -9.58 6.17 -14.11
CA TRP A 40 -10.76 6.75 -13.45
C TRP A 40 -11.68 5.69 -12.84
N VAL A 41 -11.50 4.41 -13.19
CA VAL A 41 -12.28 3.30 -12.63
C VAL A 41 -11.75 2.98 -11.23
N PRO A 42 -12.57 3.11 -10.18
CA PRO A 42 -12.12 2.82 -8.82
C PRO A 42 -11.92 1.31 -8.62
N ILE A 43 -10.85 0.95 -7.91
CA ILE A 43 -10.59 -0.42 -7.44
C ILE A 43 -10.85 -0.46 -5.93
N PRO A 44 -12.06 -0.81 -5.49
CA PRO A 44 -12.40 -0.80 -4.07
C PRO A 44 -11.73 -1.98 -3.33
N PRO A 45 -11.32 -1.79 -2.07
CA PRO A 45 -10.90 -2.88 -1.22
C PRO A 45 -12.10 -3.74 -0.82
N LEU A 46 -11.92 -5.06 -0.76
CA LEU A 46 -12.92 -5.99 -0.25
C LEU A 46 -12.90 -5.97 1.28
N ALA A 47 -13.99 -5.50 1.89
CA ALA A 47 -14.06 -5.28 3.35
C ALA A 47 -13.77 -6.56 4.15
N GLU A 48 -14.28 -7.71 3.72
CA GLU A 48 -14.08 -9.00 4.36
C GLU A 48 -12.61 -9.40 4.36
N VAL A 49 -11.89 -9.11 3.26
CA VAL A 49 -10.46 -9.39 3.13
C VAL A 49 -9.64 -8.43 3.99
N GLN A 50 -10.02 -7.15 4.06
CA GLN A 50 -9.35 -6.16 4.92
C GLN A 50 -9.41 -6.57 6.39
N VAL A 51 -10.60 -6.93 6.88
CA VAL A 51 -10.80 -7.39 8.26
C VAL A 51 -10.03 -8.68 8.52
N ALA A 52 -10.06 -9.63 7.59
CA ALA A 52 -9.33 -10.89 7.73
C ALA A 52 -7.80 -10.68 7.80
N LEU A 53 -7.24 -9.77 7.00
CA LEU A 53 -5.81 -9.46 7.02
C LEU A 53 -5.40 -8.73 8.30
N GLU A 54 -6.18 -7.76 8.77
CA GLU A 54 -5.91 -7.08 10.04
C GLU A 54 -5.95 -8.07 11.22
N ALA A 55 -6.96 -8.93 11.26
CA ALA A 55 -7.08 -9.98 12.28
C ALA A 55 -5.92 -10.99 12.20
N ALA A 56 -5.50 -11.39 11.00
CA ALA A 56 -4.37 -12.31 10.83
C ALA A 56 -3.04 -11.70 11.30
N VAL A 57 -2.80 -10.42 11.03
CA VAL A 57 -1.61 -9.72 11.54
C VAL A 57 -1.66 -9.63 13.06
N ALA A 58 -2.82 -9.31 13.65
CA ALA A 58 -3.01 -9.28 15.10
C ALA A 58 -2.72 -10.63 15.74
N ASP A 59 -3.22 -11.72 15.16
CA ASP A 59 -2.99 -13.08 15.64
C ASP A 59 -1.53 -13.52 15.52
N VAL A 60 -0.86 -13.27 14.39
CA VAL A 60 0.54 -13.68 14.23
C VAL A 60 1.49 -12.86 15.10
N THR A 61 1.27 -11.54 15.19
CA THR A 61 2.15 -10.64 15.96
C THR A 61 1.80 -10.57 17.44
N GLN A 62 0.63 -11.10 17.82
CA GLN A 62 0.06 -11.02 19.16
C GLN A 62 -0.13 -9.57 19.66
N PHE A 63 -0.17 -8.60 18.73
CA PHE A 63 -0.47 -7.20 19.05
C PHE A 63 -1.95 -6.89 18.88
N THR A 64 -2.47 -6.03 19.75
CA THR A 64 -3.87 -5.64 19.75
C THR A 64 -4.02 -4.12 19.88
N GLY A 65 -5.17 -3.61 19.46
CA GLY A 65 -5.55 -2.21 19.65
C GLY A 65 -4.50 -1.23 19.13
N TYR A 66 -3.91 -0.44 20.03
CA TYR A 66 -2.95 0.59 19.68
C TYR A 66 -1.63 0.02 19.17
N ASP A 67 -1.13 -1.07 19.74
CA ASP A 67 0.16 -1.64 19.34
C ASP A 67 0.10 -2.25 17.94
N LEU A 68 -1.05 -2.80 17.54
CA LEU A 68 -1.27 -3.23 16.16
C LEU A 68 -1.18 -2.05 15.19
N LYS A 69 -1.83 -0.93 15.51
CA LYS A 69 -1.79 0.29 14.68
C LYS A 69 -0.41 0.93 14.57
N ARG A 70 0.51 0.63 15.50
CA ARG A 70 1.89 1.12 15.44
C ARG A 70 2.70 0.42 14.38
N ILE A 71 2.44 -0.88 14.16
CA ILE A 71 3.19 -1.70 13.21
C ILE A 71 2.44 -1.93 11.89
N MET A 72 1.13 -1.67 11.84
CA MET A 72 0.30 -1.90 10.67
C MET A 72 -0.41 -0.62 10.28
N ARG A 73 -0.19 -0.19 9.04
CA ARG A 73 -0.79 1.03 8.51
C ARG A 73 -1.72 0.73 7.34
N THR A 74 -2.98 1.11 7.49
CA THR A 74 -3.96 1.06 6.41
C THR A 74 -3.88 2.34 5.58
N GLY A 75 -3.80 2.25 4.26
CA GLY A 75 -3.73 3.43 3.41
C GLY A 75 -3.60 3.14 1.92
N THR A 76 -3.34 4.19 1.15
CA THR A 76 -3.14 4.09 -0.30
C THR A 76 -1.74 3.58 -0.63
N VAL A 77 -1.65 2.61 -1.54
CA VAL A 77 -0.38 2.10 -2.06
C VAL A 77 -0.18 2.57 -3.50
N ALA A 78 0.98 3.13 -3.80
CA ALA A 78 1.35 3.45 -5.17
C ALA A 78 2.07 2.26 -5.82
N SER A 79 1.62 1.87 -7.01
CA SER A 79 2.28 0.89 -7.85
C SER A 79 2.81 1.59 -9.09
N THR A 80 4.09 1.38 -9.41
CA THR A 80 4.75 1.99 -10.58
C THR A 80 5.59 0.97 -11.34
N ASP A 81 5.66 1.14 -12.65
CA ASP A 81 6.53 0.36 -13.55
C ASP A 81 8.00 0.83 -13.55
N ASN A 82 8.27 2.01 -13.00
CA ASN A 82 9.61 2.59 -12.91
C ASN A 82 10.26 2.27 -11.56
N ARG A 83 11.15 1.27 -11.54
CA ARG A 83 11.89 0.90 -10.32
C ARG A 83 12.83 2.00 -9.80
N ASN A 84 13.29 2.90 -10.66
CA ASN A 84 14.20 4.00 -10.34
C ASN A 84 13.44 5.33 -10.23
N TRP A 85 12.18 5.30 -9.79
CA TRP A 85 11.30 6.47 -9.63
C TRP A 85 11.94 7.56 -8.75
N GLU A 86 12.85 7.19 -7.83
CA GLU A 86 13.62 8.07 -6.96
C GLU A 86 14.60 8.97 -7.74
N LEU A 87 15.00 8.57 -8.95
CA LEU A 87 15.93 9.33 -9.80
C LEU A 87 15.24 10.40 -10.66
N LEU A 88 13.91 10.42 -10.68
CA LEU A 88 13.17 11.36 -11.52
C LEU A 88 13.38 12.81 -11.01
N PRO A 89 13.61 13.77 -11.93
CA PRO A 89 13.86 15.15 -11.55
C PRO A 89 12.67 15.75 -10.79
N GLN A 90 12.94 16.70 -9.89
CA GLN A 90 11.96 17.46 -9.10
C GLN A 90 11.15 16.69 -8.03
N ARG A 91 11.48 15.41 -7.74
CA ARG A 91 10.79 14.61 -6.70
C ARG A 91 9.27 14.52 -6.92
N THR A 92 8.85 14.57 -8.18
CA THR A 92 7.43 14.59 -8.56
C THR A 92 6.70 13.30 -8.15
N PRO A 93 7.26 12.08 -8.35
CA PRO A 93 6.64 10.85 -7.88
C PRO A 93 6.55 10.79 -6.35
N GLU A 94 7.62 11.15 -5.63
CA GLU A 94 7.62 11.24 -4.17
C GLU A 94 6.46 12.11 -3.67
N ARG A 95 6.27 13.30 -4.26
CA ARG A 95 5.18 14.22 -3.89
C ARG A 95 3.79 13.65 -4.20
N ARG A 96 3.63 12.94 -5.32
CA ARG A 96 2.34 12.32 -5.71
C ARG A 96 2.00 11.12 -4.83
N PHE A 97 2.99 10.27 -4.53
CA PHE A 97 2.80 9.08 -3.70
C PHE A 97 2.68 9.40 -2.21
N SER A 98 3.18 10.55 -1.77
CA SER A 98 3.09 11.01 -0.38
C SER A 98 1.88 11.92 -0.11
N GLN A 99 0.94 12.09 -1.04
CA GLN A 99 -0.35 12.71 -0.73
C GLN A 99 -1.18 11.78 0.16
#